data_AF-A0A965MYE1-F1
#
_entry.id   AF-A0A965MYE1-F1
#
_cell.length_a   1.000
_cell.length_b   1.000
_cell.length_c   1.000
_cell.angle_alpha   90.00
_cell.angle_beta   90.00
_cell.angle_gamma   90.00
#
_symmetry.space_group_name_H-M   'P 1'
#
loop_
_entity.id
_entity.type
_entity.pdbx_description
1 polymer ?
#
loop_
_entity_poly.entity_id
_entity_poly.type
_entity_poly.pdbx_seq_one_letter_code
_entity_poly.pdbx_strand_id
1 'polypeptide(L)' 'MKTLAFGASNSSNSINKKLAVFAANKVCNEEITILDLNDFEVAIFSPERKVKHGI' A
#
# COMPACT_ATOMS: atom_id res chain seq x y z
N MET A 1 -18.10 -1.91 11.29
CA MET A 1 -16.83 -2.63 11.08
C MET A 1 -15.85 -1.69 10.38
N LYS A 2 -14.62 -1.53 10.89
CA LYS A 2 -13.60 -0.69 10.25
C LYS A 2 -12.71 -1.55 9.35
N THR A 3 -12.58 -1.18 8.08
CA THR A 3 -11.74 -1.91 7.11
C THR A 3 -10.43 -1.18 6.87
N LEU A 4 -9.32 -1.94 6.88
CA LEU A 4 -7.99 -1.47 6.50
C LEU A 4 -7.57 -2.16 5.18
N ALA A 5 -7.16 -1.39 4.18
CA ALA A 5 -6.73 -1.90 2.88
C ALA A 5 -5.31 -1.44 2.53
N PHE A 6 -4.44 -2.37 2.11
CA PHE A 6 -3.07 -2.08 1.68
C PHE A 6 -2.57 -3.13 0.67
N GLY A 7 -1.62 -2.74 -0.17
CA GLY A 7 -1.17 -3.53 -1.33
C GLY A 7 0.03 -4.45 -1.09
N ALA A 8 0.44 -4.67 0.17
CA ALA A 8 1.61 -5.49 0.55
C ALA A 8 2.91 -5.24 -0.29
N SER A 9 3.07 -4.04 -0.83
CA SER A 9 4.22 -3.63 -1.64
C SER A 9 4.48 -2.15 -1.39
N ASN A 10 5.75 -1.77 -1.32
CA ASN A 10 6.21 -0.38 -1.24
C ASN A 10 6.60 0.19 -2.62
N SER A 11 6.28 -0.49 -3.73
CA SER A 11 6.44 0.13 -5.05
C SER A 11 5.43 1.26 -5.20
N SER A 12 5.92 2.41 -5.64
CA SER A 12 5.11 3.57 -6.03
C SER A 12 4.07 3.24 -7.12
N ASN A 13 4.32 2.19 -7.91
CA ASN A 13 3.43 1.70 -8.97
C ASN A 13 2.81 0.32 -8.66
N SER A 14 2.50 0.04 -7.39
CA SER A 14 1.93 -1.25 -6.96
C SER A 14 0.54 -1.53 -7.56
N ILE A 15 0.43 -2.60 -8.37
CA ILE A 15 -0.86 -3.14 -8.84
C ILE A 15 -1.68 -3.72 -7.70
N ASN A 16 -1.02 -4.31 -6.70
CA ASN A 16 -1.68 -4.87 -5.52
C ASN A 16 -2.32 -3.76 -4.67
N LYS A 17 -1.71 -2.58 -4.58
CA LYS A 17 -2.33 -1.42 -3.91
C LYS A 17 -3.60 -1.04 -4.65
N LYS A 18 -3.55 -0.86 -5.97
CA LYS A 18 -4.73 -0.53 -6.79
C LYS A 18 -5.84 -1.57 -6.63
N LEU A 19 -5.51 -2.87 -6.66
CA LEU A 19 -6.46 -3.95 -6.46
C LEU A 19 -7.09 -3.94 -5.06
N ALA A 20 -6.29 -3.76 -4.02
CA ALA A 20 -6.77 -3.71 -2.64
C ALA A 20 -7.72 -2.53 -2.41
N VAL A 21 -7.36 -1.34 -2.90
CA VAL A 21 -8.23 -0.16 -2.87
C VAL A 21 -9.52 -0.42 -3.63
N PHE A 22 -9.44 -0.96 -4.85
CA PHE A 22 -10.62 -1.24 -5.66
C PHE A 22 -11.55 -2.24 -4.97
N ALA A 23 -11.02 -3.36 -4.48
CA ALA A 23 -11.80 -4.39 -3.80
C ALA A 23 -12.48 -3.83 -2.54
N ALA A 24 -11.74 -3.11 -1.70
CA ALA A 24 -12.28 -2.49 -0.50
C ALA A 24 -13.45 -1.55 -0.82
N ASN A 25 -13.31 -0.69 -1.84
CA ASN A 25 -14.39 0.21 -2.29
C ASN A 25 -15.61 -0.53 -2.86
N LYS A 26 -15.48 -1.80 -3.25
CA LYS A 26 -16.60 -2.59 -3.78
C LYS A 26 -17.30 -3.43 -2.73
N VAL A 27 -16.59 -3.88 -1.69
CA VAL A 27 -17.12 -4.84 -0.71
C VAL A 27 -17.42 -4.22 0.65
N CYS A 28 -16.87 -3.05 0.95
CA CYS A 28 -17.08 -2.38 2.23
C CYS A 28 -18.13 -1.27 2.08
N ASN A 29 -19.16 -1.34 2.93
CA ASN A 29 -20.21 -0.32 3.02
C ASN A 29 -19.95 0.72 4.12
N GLU A 30 -18.78 0.66 4.77
CA GLU A 30 -18.38 1.50 5.89
C GLU A 30 -17.04 2.19 5.60
N GLU A 31 -16.51 2.94 6.58
CA GLU A 31 -15.24 3.65 6.49
C GLU A 31 -14.07 2.72 6.14
N ILE A 32 -13.35 3.08 5.07
CA ILE A 32 -12.16 2.37 4.59
C ILE A 32 -10.95 3.24 4.89
N THR A 33 -10.01 2.70 5.66
CA THR A 33 -8.67 3.29 5.81
C THR A 33 -7.72 2.65 4.80
N ILE A 34 -7.05 3.49 4.02
CA ILE A 34 -6.05 3.05 3.04
C ILE A 34 -4.68 3.26 3.67
N LEU A 35 -3.86 2.22 3.74
CA LEU A 35 -2.51 2.29 4.27
C LEU A 35 -1.50 2.15 3.14
N ASP A 36 -0.61 3.14 3.01
CA ASP A 36 0.55 3.07 2.12
C ASP A 36 1.77 2.62 2.92
N LEU A 37 2.43 1.54 2.48
CA LEU A 37 3.64 1.06 3.13
C LEU A 37 4.82 2.02 2.98
N ASN A 38 4.77 2.97 2.04
CA ASN A 38 5.80 4.01 1.91
C ASN A 38 5.77 5.04 3.05
N ASP A 39 4.67 5.12 3.79
CA ASP A 39 4.54 6.02 4.95
C ASP A 39 5.19 5.43 6.22
N PHE A 40 5.67 4.18 6.14
CA PHE A 40 6.24 3.45 7.26
C PHE A 40 7.64 2.93 6.92
N GLU A 41 8.50 2.87 7.93
CA GLU A 41 9.76 2.16 7.83
C GLU A 41 9.51 0.64 7.89
N VAL A 42 9.14 0.06 6.76
CA VAL A 42 9.04 -1.40 6.60
C VAL A 42 10.36 -2.01 6.14
N ALA A 43 10.72 -3.14 6.73
CA ALA A 43 11.87 -3.96 6.33
C ALA A 43 11.56 -4.76 5.05
N ILE A 44 11.28 -4.05 3.95
CA ILE A 44 11.00 -4.63 2.63
C ILE A 44 12.02 -4.10 1.64
N PHE A 45 12.63 -5.01 0.87
CA PHE A 45 13.51 -4.67 -0.23
C PHE A 45 12.76 -3.86 -1.30
N SER A 46 13.34 -2.73 -1.74
CA SER A 46 12.81 -1.92 -2.83
C SER A 46 13.95 -1.29 -3.63
N PRO A 47 14.00 -1.50 -4.97
CA PRO A 47 14.92 -0.79 -5.85
C PRO A 47 14.74 0.72 -5.78
N GLU A 48 13.49 1.19 -5.70
CA GLU A 48 13.13 2.60 -5.59
C GLU A 48 13.71 3.21 -4.31
N ARG A 49 13.72 2.45 -3.19
CA ARG A 49 14.32 2.89 -1.93
C ARG A 49 15.84 3.04 -2.02
N LYS A 50 16.53 2.15 -2.74
CA LYS A 50 17.98 2.27 -2.99
C LYS A 50 18.32 3.53 -3.77
N VAL A 51 17.62 3.79 -4.87
CA VAL A 51 17.80 5.00 -5.69
C VAL A 51 17.52 6.26 -4.89
N LYS A 52 16.46 6.28 -4.07
CA LYS A 52 16.07 7.46 -3.27
C LYS A 52 17.04 7.75 -2.11
N HIS A 53 17.69 6.73 -1.54
CA HIS A 53 18.59 6.88 -0.39
C HIS A 53 20.09 6.77 -0.75
N GLY A 54 20.42 6.63 -2.04
CA GLY A 54 21.80 6.69 -2.52
C GLY A 54 22.70 5.53 -2.11
N ILE A 55 22.17 4.30 -2.07
CA ILE A 55 22.98 3.07 -1.88
C ILE A 55 23.11 2.29 -3.18
#